data_AF-A0A7V4Y0R9-F1
#
_entry.id   AF-A0A7V4Y0R9-F1
#
_cell.length_a   1.000
_cell.length_b   1.000
_cell.length_c   1.000
_cell.angle_alpha   90.00
_cell.angle_beta   90.00
_cell.angle_gamma   90.00
#
_symmetry.space_group_name_H-M   'P 1'
#
loop_
_entity.id
_entity.type
_entity.pdbx_description
1 polymer ?
#
loop_
_entity_poly.entity_id
_entity_poly.type
_entity_poly.pdbx_seq_one_letter_code
_entity_poly.pdbx_strand_id
1 'polypeptide(L)'
;VRLIKKASHDPVLVMFDDRGRRGKGKGETAMEYVATHPDIEVLGAIAVASQTMGAKPTEVDASVAKNGQVVDMGVDKYGAVINTQRTPLVIGDTAEVLNSLNVPVVIGIGDIGKMDKADALYKGSPITKRAIEEILMRNGVYSGVHDGRTE
;
A
#
# COMPACT_ATOMS: atom_id res chain seq x y z
N VAL A 1 15.44 -13.83 1.91
CA VAL A 1 15.42 -12.47 2.50
C VAL A 1 16.79 -11.82 2.79
N ARG A 2 17.93 -12.41 2.38
CA ARG A 2 19.29 -11.93 2.75
C ARG A 2 19.59 -10.47 2.39
N LEU A 3 19.05 -9.95 1.29
CA LEU A 3 19.29 -8.56 0.87
C LEU A 3 18.52 -7.55 1.74
N ILE A 4 17.30 -7.88 2.16
CA ILE A 4 16.50 -7.05 3.07
C ILE A 4 17.27 -6.86 4.39
N LYS A 5 17.83 -7.94 4.94
CA LYS A 5 18.64 -7.93 6.16
C LYS A 5 19.98 -7.18 6.07
N LYS A 6 20.34 -6.65 4.89
CA LYS A 6 21.51 -5.78 4.73
C LYS A 6 21.17 -4.29 4.87
N ALA A 7 19.89 -3.94 4.96
CA ALA A 7 19.49 -2.57 5.24
C ALA A 7 20.14 -2.11 6.55
N SER A 8 20.59 -0.86 6.59
CA SER A 8 21.28 -0.30 7.76
C SER A 8 20.34 0.07 8.90
N HIS A 9 19.03 0.19 8.61
CA HIS A 9 18.01 0.65 9.54
C HIS A 9 16.69 -0.04 9.24
N ASP A 10 15.87 -0.17 10.27
CA ASP A 10 14.46 -0.54 10.18
C ASP A 10 13.57 0.71 10.38
N PRO A 11 12.33 0.72 9.85
CA PRO A 11 11.74 -0.30 8.98
C PRO A 11 12.28 -0.25 7.54
N VAL A 12 12.23 -1.39 6.85
CA VAL A 12 12.66 -1.52 5.44
C VAL A 12 11.44 -1.53 4.51
N LEU A 13 11.42 -0.62 3.52
CA LEU A 13 10.43 -0.65 2.45
C LEU A 13 10.89 -1.56 1.31
N VAL A 14 10.05 -2.50 0.91
CA VAL A 14 10.31 -3.44 -0.18
C VAL A 14 9.19 -3.31 -1.21
N MET A 15 9.57 -2.95 -2.45
CA MET A 15 8.63 -2.86 -3.57
C MET A 15 8.67 -4.14 -4.39
N PHE A 16 7.49 -4.69 -4.69
CA PHE A 16 7.31 -5.83 -5.57
C PHE A 16 6.60 -5.36 -6.84
N ASP A 17 7.22 -5.58 -8.00
CA ASP A 17 6.67 -5.24 -9.32
C ASP A 17 6.77 -6.46 -10.24
N ASP A 18 5.71 -6.71 -10.98
CA ASP A 18 5.60 -7.83 -11.93
C ASP A 18 5.43 -7.34 -13.39
N ARG A 19 5.39 -6.02 -13.61
CA ARG A 19 5.13 -5.34 -14.88
C ARG A 19 3.75 -5.67 -15.49
N GLY A 20 2.73 -5.91 -14.67
CA GLY A 20 1.35 -6.11 -15.10
C GLY A 20 1.07 -7.50 -15.68
N ARG A 21 1.79 -8.53 -15.20
CA ARG A 21 1.58 -9.92 -15.61
C ARG A 21 0.44 -10.51 -14.80
N ARG A 22 -0.68 -10.78 -15.46
CA ARG A 22 -1.81 -11.45 -14.81
C ARG A 22 -1.42 -12.79 -14.17
N GLY A 23 -1.99 -13.04 -13.00
CA GLY A 23 -1.80 -14.26 -12.22
C GLY A 23 -0.54 -14.20 -11.34
N LYS A 24 -0.22 -15.31 -10.67
CA LYS A 24 0.95 -15.39 -9.79
C LYS A 24 2.24 -15.32 -10.61
N GLY A 25 2.83 -14.13 -10.66
CA GLY A 25 4.10 -13.84 -11.28
C GLY A 25 5.27 -13.87 -10.27
N LYS A 26 6.40 -13.32 -10.71
CA LYS A 26 7.61 -13.25 -9.89
C LYS A 26 7.47 -12.26 -8.74
N GLY A 27 6.71 -11.16 -8.95
CA GLY A 27 6.46 -10.16 -7.92
C GLY A 27 5.63 -10.74 -6.77
N GLU A 28 4.52 -11.38 -7.12
CA GLU A 28 3.58 -12.02 -6.18
C GLU A 28 4.26 -13.15 -5.40
N THR A 29 5.04 -13.99 -6.09
CA THR A 29 5.79 -15.09 -5.45
C THR A 29 6.86 -14.55 -4.49
N ALA A 30 7.55 -13.47 -4.87
CA ALA A 30 8.54 -12.84 -3.99
C ALA A 30 7.88 -12.18 -2.77
N MET A 31 6.72 -11.55 -2.96
CA MET A 31 5.94 -10.94 -1.87
C MET A 31 5.49 -12.00 -0.86
N GLU A 32 4.88 -13.09 -1.31
CA GLU A 32 4.45 -14.20 -0.45
C GLU A 32 5.63 -14.79 0.32
N TYR A 33 6.76 -15.04 -0.36
CA TYR A 33 7.96 -15.56 0.30
C TYR A 33 8.51 -14.60 1.36
N VAL A 34 8.49 -13.28 1.14
CA VAL A 34 8.95 -12.30 2.14
C VAL A 34 7.96 -12.18 3.29
N ALA A 35 6.66 -12.09 2.98
CA ALA A 35 5.60 -11.86 3.96
C ALA A 35 5.38 -13.05 4.91
N THR A 36 5.78 -14.26 4.50
CA THR A 36 5.67 -15.49 5.30
C THR A 36 7.02 -15.95 5.88
N HIS A 37 8.10 -15.19 5.67
CA HIS A 37 9.42 -15.60 6.14
C HIS A 37 9.52 -15.43 7.67
N PRO A 38 9.96 -16.45 8.43
CA PRO A 38 9.98 -16.39 9.90
C PRO A 38 10.90 -15.30 10.47
N ASP A 39 11.93 -14.92 9.71
CA ASP A 39 12.87 -13.87 10.11
C ASP A 39 12.44 -12.44 9.71
N ILE A 40 11.23 -12.25 9.17
CA ILE A 40 10.72 -10.94 8.75
C ILE A 40 9.47 -10.64 9.56
N GLU A 41 9.52 -9.55 10.32
CA GLU A 41 8.33 -8.95 10.91
C GLU A 41 7.68 -8.04 9.86
N VAL A 42 6.44 -8.37 9.47
CA VAL A 42 5.67 -7.58 8.52
C VAL A 42 4.79 -6.60 9.29
N LEU A 43 5.07 -5.29 9.16
CA LEU A 43 4.22 -4.25 9.76
C LEU A 43 2.95 -3.99 8.94
N GLY A 44 3.04 -4.13 7.61
CA GLY A 44 1.91 -3.89 6.73
C GLY A 44 2.29 -3.93 5.25
N ALA A 45 1.31 -3.67 4.39
CA ALA A 45 1.46 -3.58 2.95
C ALA A 45 0.75 -2.34 2.40
N ILE A 46 1.28 -1.81 1.30
CA ILE A 46 0.62 -0.77 0.51
C ILE A 46 0.07 -1.42 -0.75
N ALA A 47 -1.26 -1.46 -0.88
CA ALA A 47 -1.94 -1.99 -2.05
C ALA A 47 -2.08 -0.88 -3.11
N VAL A 48 -1.33 -0.99 -4.20
CA VAL A 48 -1.36 -0.01 -5.29
C VAL A 48 -2.45 -0.38 -6.28
N ALA A 49 -3.39 0.53 -6.51
CA ALA A 49 -4.48 0.33 -7.45
C ALA A 49 -3.96 0.33 -8.89
N SER A 50 -4.34 -0.70 -9.65
CA SER A 50 -4.20 -0.76 -11.11
C SER A 50 -5.59 -0.92 -11.76
N GLN A 51 -5.68 -0.85 -13.09
CA GLN A 51 -6.92 -1.13 -13.84
C GLN A 51 -6.81 -2.48 -14.56
N THR A 52 -6.23 -3.47 -13.90
CA THR A 52 -6.09 -4.80 -14.50
C THR A 52 -7.45 -5.48 -14.57
N MET A 53 -8.04 -5.50 -15.77
CA MET A 53 -9.28 -6.20 -16.08
C MET A 53 -9.20 -7.67 -15.62
N GLY A 54 -10.11 -8.07 -14.74
CA GLY A 54 -10.21 -9.43 -14.21
C GLY A 54 -9.34 -9.73 -12.99
N ALA A 55 -8.57 -8.77 -12.47
CA ALA A 55 -7.93 -8.91 -11.17
C ALA A 55 -8.98 -8.93 -10.05
N LYS A 56 -8.77 -9.76 -9.03
CA LYS A 56 -9.68 -9.75 -7.88
C LYS A 56 -9.44 -8.50 -7.03
N PRO A 57 -10.50 -7.86 -6.51
CA PRO A 57 -10.33 -6.79 -5.53
C PRO A 57 -9.60 -7.29 -4.28
N THR A 58 -8.80 -6.42 -3.69
CA THR A 58 -8.10 -6.63 -2.43
C THR A 58 -8.75 -5.77 -1.37
N GLU A 59 -9.16 -6.38 -0.26
CA GLU A 59 -9.64 -5.64 0.90
C GLU A 59 -8.49 -4.94 1.60
N VAL A 60 -8.68 -3.67 1.96
CA VAL A 60 -7.67 -2.83 2.62
C VAL A 60 -8.28 -2.21 3.88
N ASP A 61 -7.50 -1.88 4.90
CA ASP A 61 -8.06 -1.29 6.13
C ASP A 61 -8.45 0.18 5.97
N ALA A 62 -7.82 0.89 5.02
CA ALA A 62 -8.13 2.25 4.60
C ALA A 62 -7.37 2.55 3.29
N SER A 63 -7.64 3.70 2.68
CA SER A 63 -6.85 4.20 1.54
C SER A 63 -6.39 5.63 1.76
N VAL A 64 -5.31 6.02 1.09
CA VAL A 64 -4.93 7.44 0.94
C VAL A 64 -5.37 7.92 -0.44
N ALA A 65 -6.33 8.83 -0.47
CA ALA A 65 -6.82 9.44 -1.70
C ALA A 65 -5.79 10.42 -2.28
N LYS A 66 -5.91 10.78 -3.56
CA LYS A 66 -4.98 11.69 -4.27
C LYS A 66 -4.85 13.09 -3.64
N ASN A 67 -5.77 13.47 -2.76
CA ASN A 67 -5.72 14.72 -2.01
C ASN A 67 -4.95 14.59 -0.67
N GLY A 68 -4.41 13.41 -0.36
CA GLY A 68 -3.67 13.11 0.87
C GLY A 68 -4.54 12.69 2.05
N GLN A 69 -5.86 12.66 1.90
CA GLN A 69 -6.76 12.24 2.98
C GLN A 69 -6.78 10.71 3.11
N VAL A 70 -6.74 10.23 4.35
CA VAL A 70 -7.05 8.85 4.69
C VAL A 70 -8.56 8.68 4.69
N VAL A 71 -9.06 7.67 4.00
CA VAL A 71 -10.49 7.36 3.87
C VAL A 71 -10.73 5.87 4.13
N ASP A 72 -11.86 5.56 4.77
CA ASP A 72 -12.31 4.17 5.04
C ASP A 72 -13.00 3.57 3.81
N MET A 73 -12.49 3.88 2.62
CA MET A 73 -13.04 3.51 1.31
C MET A 73 -11.90 3.10 0.39
N GLY A 74 -12.24 2.38 -0.68
CA GLY A 74 -11.30 2.06 -1.76
C GLY A 74 -10.94 3.30 -2.59
N VAL A 75 -9.81 3.23 -3.29
CA VAL A 75 -9.42 4.23 -4.29
C VAL A 75 -9.18 3.58 -5.65
N ASP A 76 -9.46 4.31 -6.72
CA ASP A 76 -9.10 3.88 -8.07
C ASP A 76 -7.63 4.17 -8.40
N LYS A 77 -7.18 3.78 -9.59
CA LYS A 77 -5.80 4.01 -10.06
C LYS A 77 -5.40 5.49 -10.14
N TYR A 78 -6.36 6.41 -10.19
CA TYR A 78 -6.11 7.85 -10.21
C TYR A 78 -6.16 8.46 -8.81
N GLY A 79 -6.34 7.63 -7.77
CA GLY A 79 -6.46 8.02 -6.37
C GLY A 79 -7.79 8.68 -6.05
N ALA A 80 -8.82 8.49 -6.88
CA ALA A 80 -10.18 8.95 -6.58
C ALA A 80 -10.90 7.93 -5.69
N VAL A 81 -11.66 8.41 -4.71
CA VAL A 81 -12.40 7.54 -3.78
C VAL A 81 -13.55 6.84 -4.49
N ILE A 82 -13.70 5.54 -4.24
CA ILE A 82 -14.77 4.70 -4.78
C ILE A 82 -15.91 4.65 -3.76
N ASN A 83 -16.94 5.49 -3.95
CA ASN A 83 -18.06 5.64 -3.00
C ASN A 83 -19.18 4.59 -3.13
N THR A 84 -19.01 3.58 -3.98
CA THR A 84 -20.08 2.62 -4.32
C THR A 84 -20.03 1.32 -3.51
N GLN A 85 -19.01 1.14 -2.67
CA GLN A 85 -18.74 -0.11 -1.98
C GLN A 85 -18.80 0.09 -0.46
N ARG A 86 -19.35 -0.89 0.26
CA ARG A 86 -19.39 -0.86 1.74
C ARG A 86 -18.05 -1.23 2.38
N THR A 87 -17.23 -1.96 1.64
CA THR A 87 -15.90 -2.38 2.06
C THR A 87 -14.86 -1.61 1.24
N PRO A 88 -13.79 -1.11 1.85
CA PRO A 88 -12.66 -0.53 1.14
C PRO A 88 -11.93 -1.57 0.29
N LEU A 89 -12.12 -1.52 -1.03
CA LEU A 89 -11.43 -2.42 -1.97
C LEU A 89 -10.52 -1.65 -2.92
N VAL A 90 -9.35 -2.23 -3.20
CA VAL A 90 -8.42 -1.79 -4.23
C VAL A 90 -8.29 -2.88 -5.28
N ILE A 91 -8.37 -2.52 -6.56
CA ILE A 91 -8.14 -3.45 -7.66
C ILE A 91 -6.70 -3.32 -8.10
N GLY A 92 -5.95 -4.42 -8.11
CA GLY A 92 -4.57 -4.47 -8.59
C GLY A 92 -4.14 -5.91 -8.82
N ASP A 93 -3.38 -6.16 -9.89
CA ASP A 93 -2.86 -7.50 -10.23
C ASP A 93 -1.91 -8.03 -9.17
N THR A 94 -0.91 -7.25 -8.79
CA THR A 94 0.01 -7.64 -7.71
C THR A 94 -0.64 -7.51 -6.33
N ALA A 95 -1.68 -6.68 -6.18
CA ALA A 95 -2.39 -6.54 -4.91
C ALA A 95 -3.20 -7.79 -4.54
N GLU A 96 -3.72 -8.55 -5.53
CA GLU A 96 -4.58 -9.73 -5.28
C GLU A 96 -3.93 -10.76 -4.35
N VAL A 97 -2.59 -10.90 -4.37
CA VAL A 97 -1.88 -11.86 -3.51
C VAL A 97 -2.07 -11.55 -2.01
N LEU A 98 -2.31 -10.29 -1.64
CA LEU A 98 -2.52 -9.87 -0.25
C LEU A 98 -3.75 -10.54 0.38
N ASN A 99 -4.79 -10.87 -0.41
CA ASN A 99 -5.96 -11.60 0.06
C ASN A 99 -5.62 -13.00 0.62
N SER A 100 -4.45 -13.54 0.28
CA SER A 100 -3.97 -14.85 0.76
C SER A 100 -2.92 -14.76 1.86
N LEU A 101 -2.54 -13.55 2.27
CA LEU A 101 -1.49 -13.29 3.24
C LEU A 101 -2.07 -12.70 4.52
N ASN A 102 -1.55 -13.13 5.67
CA ASN A 102 -1.93 -12.56 6.95
C ASN A 102 -1.07 -11.32 7.24
N VAL A 103 -1.34 -10.22 6.55
CA VAL A 103 -0.66 -8.93 6.74
C VAL A 103 -1.41 -8.09 7.78
N PRO A 104 -0.76 -7.50 8.80
CA PRO A 104 -1.47 -6.83 9.90
C PRO A 104 -2.24 -5.57 9.49
N VAL A 105 -1.70 -4.80 8.56
CA VAL A 105 -2.30 -3.54 8.08
C VAL A 105 -2.08 -3.44 6.57
N VAL A 106 -3.13 -3.17 5.81
CA VAL A 106 -3.10 -2.96 4.37
C VAL A 106 -3.68 -1.59 4.05
N ILE A 107 -2.89 -0.70 3.45
CA ILE A 107 -3.34 0.64 3.04
C ILE A 107 -3.37 0.75 1.52
N GLY A 108 -4.52 1.14 0.97
CA GLY A 108 -4.72 1.38 -0.46
C GLY A 108 -4.20 2.73 -0.94
N ILE A 109 -3.60 2.78 -2.13
CA ILE A 109 -3.27 4.03 -2.84
C ILE A 109 -3.56 3.92 -4.34
N GLY A 110 -3.62 5.06 -5.04
CA GLY A 110 -3.63 5.08 -6.50
C GLY A 110 -2.29 4.69 -7.14
N ASP A 111 -2.29 4.46 -8.45
CA ASP A 111 -1.10 4.13 -9.24
C ASP A 111 -0.10 5.31 -9.22
N ILE A 112 1.12 5.04 -8.76
CA ILE A 112 2.17 6.05 -8.64
C ILE A 112 2.48 6.61 -10.04
N GLY A 113 2.28 7.91 -10.22
CA GLY A 113 2.44 8.59 -11.51
C GLY A 113 1.16 8.70 -12.35
N LYS A 114 0.02 8.15 -11.91
CA LYS A 114 -1.30 8.38 -12.54
C LYS A 114 -2.20 9.35 -11.77
N MET A 115 -1.87 9.64 -10.52
CA MET A 115 -2.62 10.55 -9.65
C MET A 115 -2.36 12.05 -9.93
N ASP A 116 -2.21 12.46 -11.20
CA ASP A 116 -1.98 13.86 -11.61
C ASP A 116 -0.88 14.60 -10.80
N LYS A 117 0.30 13.96 -10.67
CA LYS A 117 1.44 14.47 -9.89
C LYS A 117 1.13 14.73 -8.41
N ALA A 118 0.03 14.20 -7.87
CA ALA A 118 -0.27 14.26 -6.44
C ALA A 118 0.89 13.65 -5.64
N ASP A 119 1.39 12.49 -6.08
CA ASP A 119 2.47 11.76 -5.41
C ASP A 119 3.87 11.99 -6.00
N ALA A 120 4.09 13.15 -6.61
CA ALA A 120 5.35 13.42 -7.31
C ALA A 120 6.55 13.48 -6.36
N LEU A 121 7.69 12.95 -6.81
CA LEU A 121 8.93 12.91 -6.03
C LEU A 121 9.41 14.28 -5.55
N TYR A 122 9.29 15.33 -6.38
CA TYR A 122 9.69 16.70 -5.99
C TYR A 122 8.82 17.30 -4.89
N LYS A 123 7.66 16.69 -4.58
CA LYS A 123 6.80 17.03 -3.43
C LYS A 123 7.06 16.13 -2.23
N GLY A 124 8.04 15.23 -2.30
CA GLY A 124 8.32 14.24 -1.27
C GLY A 124 7.37 13.04 -1.25
N SER A 125 6.70 12.74 -2.38
CA SER A 125 5.75 11.61 -2.49
C SER A 125 4.71 11.59 -1.37
N PRO A 126 3.87 12.63 -1.26
CA PRO A 126 2.99 12.82 -0.10
C PRO A 126 1.94 11.70 0.10
N ILE A 127 1.50 11.01 -0.95
CA ILE A 127 0.51 9.93 -0.85
C ILE A 127 1.18 8.66 -0.34
N THR A 128 2.30 8.27 -0.97
CA THR A 128 3.07 7.10 -0.54
C THR A 128 3.60 7.31 0.88
N LYS A 129 4.13 8.50 1.19
CA LYS A 129 4.58 8.87 2.54
C LYS A 129 3.44 8.74 3.56
N ARG A 130 2.26 9.30 3.28
CA ARG A 130 1.12 9.22 4.18
C ARG A 130 0.67 7.79 4.42
N ALA A 131 0.68 6.92 3.40
CA ALA A 131 0.35 5.51 3.54
C ALA A 131 1.35 4.76 4.44
N ILE A 132 2.65 5.06 4.31
CA ILE A 132 3.68 4.52 5.20
C ILE A 132 3.45 4.99 6.64
N GLU A 133 3.22 6.29 6.84
CA GLU A 133 2.94 6.85 8.17
C GLU A 133 1.70 6.22 8.81
N GLU A 134 0.64 5.96 8.03
CA GLU A 134 -0.57 5.28 8.49
C GLU A 134 -0.30 3.86 8.97
N ILE A 135 0.50 3.07 8.22
CA ILE A 135 0.92 1.73 8.65
C ILE A 135 1.71 1.81 9.96
N LEU A 136 2.67 2.73 10.07
CA LEU A 136 3.48 2.87 11.28
C LEU A 136 2.66 3.33 12.49
N MET A 137 1.69 4.23 12.30
CA MET A 137 0.77 4.68 13.35
C MET A 137 -0.10 3.54 13.86
N ARG A 138 -0.70 2.74 12.97
CA ARG A 138 -1.55 1.59 13.35
C ARG A 138 -0.79 0.49 14.08
N ASN A 139 0.51 0.40 13.86
CA ASN A 139 1.41 -0.51 14.59
C ASN A 139 2.05 0.13 15.84
N GLY A 140 1.72 1.38 16.19
CA GLY A 140 2.28 2.06 17.38
C GLY A 140 3.78 2.40 17.27
N VAL A 141 4.37 2.35 16.07
CA VAL A 141 5.78 2.63 15.81
C VAL A 141 6.02 4.14 15.62
N TYR A 142 4.98 4.88 15.24
CA TYR A 142 5.04 6.31 14.97
C TYR A 142 3.83 7.01 15.59
N SER A 143 4.05 8.10 16.32
CA SER A 143 2.98 8.88 16.96
C SER A 143 2.52 10.09 16.15
N GLY A 144 3.04 10.28 14.93
CA GLY A 144 2.76 11.47 14.15
C GLY A 144 3.40 12.74 14.75
N VAL A 145 3.51 13.78 13.93
CA VAL A 145 3.52 15.15 14.46
C VAL A 145 2.04 15.53 14.56
N HIS A 146 1.55 15.87 15.75
CA HIS A 146 0.28 16.59 15.88
C HIS A 146 0.38 17.87 15.06
N ASP A 147 -0.25 17.92 13.88
CA ASP A 147 -0.54 19.20 13.23
C ASP A 147 -1.50 19.92 14.19
N GLY A 148 -1.00 20.96 14.85
CA GLY A 148 -1.65 21.68 15.94
C GLY A 148 -2.87 22.46 15.47
N ARG A 149 -3.91 21.75 15.04
CA ARG A 149 -5.26 22.28 14.89
C ARG A 149 -6.18 21.55 15.85
N THR A 150 -6.04 21.92 17.12
CA THR A 150 -7.15 21.88 18.06
C THR A 150 -8.14 22.99 17.68
N GLU A 151 -9.41 22.56 17.65
CA GLU A 151 -10.68 23.31 17.57
C GLU A 151 -11.07 23.94 16.23
#